data_AF-A0A520TCM2-F1
#
_entry.id   AF-A0A520TCM2-F1
#
_cell.length_a   1.000
_cell.length_b   1.000
_cell.length_c   1.000
_cell.angle_alpha   90.00
_cell.angle_beta   90.00
_cell.angle_gamma   90.00
#
_symmetry.space_group_name_H-M   'P 1'
#
loop_
_entity.id
_entity.type
_entity.pdbx_description
1 polymer ?
#
loop_
_entity_poly.entity_id
_entity_poly.type
_entity_poly.pdbx_seq_one_letter_code
_entity_poly.pdbx_strand_id
1 'polypeptide(L)'
;MKLFNILILILPLTFFAEEIIYKEGDSFESNRSHSVVLYAYKADARRVNNALQFSFNADEFMKYAAVDSRDIYKVRRGDAFVLTESIKDGDIFKVILSSKRTNNEKYFVLSKDLKDNSLSQLETGT
;
A
#
# COMPACT_ATOMS: atom_id res chain seq x y z
N MET A 1 -36.75 -11.85 -23.08
CA MET A 1 -35.74 -12.93 -23.19
C MET A 1 -34.38 -12.50 -23.75
N LYS A 2 -34.19 -11.29 -24.32
CA LYS A 2 -32.88 -10.85 -24.84
C LYS A 2 -31.89 -10.33 -23.78
N LEU A 3 -32.37 -9.75 -22.67
CA LEU A 3 -31.54 -9.20 -21.59
C LEU A 3 -30.87 -10.29 -20.71
N PHE A 4 -31.47 -11.47 -20.60
CA PHE A 4 -30.93 -12.56 -19.77
C PHE A 4 -29.64 -13.15 -20.36
N ASN A 5 -29.54 -13.21 -21.69
CA ASN A 5 -28.34 -13.68 -22.39
C ASN A 5 -27.15 -12.72 -22.23
N ILE A 6 -27.42 -11.42 -22.04
CA ILE A 6 -26.37 -10.42 -21.80
C ILE A 6 -25.77 -10.62 -20.40
N LEU A 7 -26.61 -10.89 -19.39
CA LEU A 7 -26.18 -11.10 -18.00
C LEU A 7 -25.25 -12.32 -17.82
N ILE A 8 -25.50 -13.40 -18.57
CA ILE A 8 -24.66 -14.61 -18.57
C ILE A 8 -23.27 -14.33 -19.17
N LEU A 9 -23.16 -13.39 -20.11
CA LEU A 9 -21.90 -13.08 -20.78
C LEU A 9 -20.95 -12.23 -19.91
N ILE A 10 -21.47 -11.49 -18.92
CA ILE A 10 -20.67 -10.63 -18.03
C ILE A 10 -20.14 -11.38 -16.81
N LEU A 11 -20.77 -12.51 -16.44
CA LEU A 11 -20.42 -13.32 -15.28
C LEU A 11 -18.96 -13.83 -15.27
N PRO A 12 -18.35 -14.28 -16.39
CA PRO A 12 -16.96 -14.75 -16.36
C PRO A 12 -15.92 -13.62 -16.23
N LEU A 13 -16.28 -12.35 -16.47
CA LEU A 13 -15.34 -11.23 -16.33
C LEU A 13 -14.98 -10.90 -14.87
N THR A 14 -15.78 -11.35 -13.90
CA THR A 14 -15.55 -11.06 -12.48
C THR A 14 -14.59 -12.04 -11.80
N PHE A 15 -14.25 -13.16 -12.45
CA PHE A 15 -13.48 -14.25 -11.82
C PHE A 15 -11.95 -14.17 -12.03
N PHE A 16 -11.45 -13.22 -12.84
CA PHE A 16 -10.01 -13.09 -13.14
C PHE A 16 -9.35 -11.87 -12.49
N ALA A 17 -9.86 -11.41 -11.35
CA ALA A 17 -9.10 -10.50 -10.51
C ALA A 17 -8.10 -11.33 -9.69
N GLU A 18 -6.88 -11.50 -10.20
CA GLU A 18 -5.79 -12.06 -9.43
C GLU A 18 -5.53 -11.13 -8.23
N GLU A 19 -5.86 -11.61 -7.03
CA GLU A 19 -5.61 -10.85 -5.82
C GLU A 19 -4.11 -10.91 -5.52
N ILE A 20 -3.44 -9.77 -5.65
CA ILE A 20 -2.03 -9.66 -5.27
C ILE A 20 -1.95 -9.81 -3.75
N ILE A 21 -1.46 -10.95 -3.30
CA ILE A 21 -1.23 -11.26 -1.89
C ILE A 21 0.23 -10.93 -1.56
N TYR A 22 0.42 -9.89 -0.76
CA TYR A 22 1.73 -9.51 -0.22
C TYR A 22 2.03 -10.30 1.05
N LYS A 23 3.29 -10.67 1.25
CA LYS A 23 3.75 -11.44 2.42
C LYS A 23 5.03 -10.85 3.02
N GLU A 24 5.32 -11.25 4.25
CA GLU A 24 6.59 -10.93 4.90
C GLU A 24 7.77 -11.46 4.08
N GLY A 25 8.82 -10.66 3.98
CA GLY A 25 9.99 -10.91 3.13
C GLY A 25 9.87 -10.33 1.72
N ASP A 26 8.66 -10.00 1.24
CA ASP A 26 8.51 -9.30 -0.04
C ASP A 26 9.26 -7.97 0.02
N SER A 27 9.98 -7.67 -1.05
CA SER A 27 10.84 -6.50 -1.15
C SER A 27 10.45 -5.67 -2.35
N PHE A 28 10.52 -4.35 -2.20
CA PHE A 28 10.14 -3.39 -3.24
C PHE A 28 11.23 -2.37 -3.43
N GLU A 29 11.46 -1.98 -4.67
CA GLU A 29 12.31 -0.85 -5.04
C GLU A 29 11.46 0.22 -5.76
N SER A 30 11.71 1.48 -5.42
CA SER A 30 11.05 2.61 -6.07
C SER A 30 11.78 3.05 -7.34
N ASN A 31 11.07 3.05 -8.46
CA ASN A 31 11.54 3.61 -9.74
C ASN A 31 11.27 5.14 -9.86
N ARG A 32 10.44 5.73 -8.99
CA ARG A 32 10.03 7.15 -9.01
C ARG A 32 9.99 7.76 -7.61
N SER A 33 10.51 8.97 -7.47
CA SER A 33 10.50 9.66 -6.17
C SER A 33 9.11 10.21 -5.81
N HIS A 34 8.78 10.13 -4.52
CA HIS A 34 7.63 10.72 -3.84
C HIS A 34 6.25 10.20 -4.28
N SER A 35 6.19 9.04 -4.94
CA SER A 35 4.94 8.37 -5.32
C SER A 35 4.31 7.58 -4.18
N VAL A 36 5.14 7.05 -3.27
CA VAL A 36 4.71 6.27 -2.10
C VAL A 36 5.23 6.93 -0.84
N VAL A 37 4.41 6.87 0.21
CA VAL A 37 4.74 7.37 1.55
C VAL A 37 4.80 6.22 2.53
N LEU A 38 5.77 6.27 3.43
CA LEU A 38 5.86 5.38 4.57
C LEU A 38 5.58 6.19 5.84
N TYR A 39 4.77 5.65 6.73
CA TYR A 39 4.41 6.29 7.99
C TYR A 39 5.39 5.88 9.09
N ALA A 40 5.88 6.82 9.88
CA ALA A 40 6.73 6.53 11.03
C ALA A 40 5.96 5.79 12.13
N TYR A 41 4.67 6.11 12.28
CA TYR A 41 3.82 5.53 13.33
C TYR A 41 2.71 4.66 12.76
N LYS A 42 2.52 3.49 13.39
CA LYS A 42 1.40 2.56 13.09
C LYS A 42 0.04 3.24 13.20
N ALA A 43 -0.11 4.16 14.15
CA ALA A 43 -1.36 4.88 14.37
C ALA A 43 -1.76 5.74 13.17
N ASP A 44 -0.80 6.38 12.51
CA ASP A 44 -1.05 7.22 11.34
C ASP A 44 -1.44 6.38 10.12
N ALA A 45 -0.71 5.29 9.87
CA ALA A 45 -1.09 4.32 8.83
C ALA A 45 -2.51 3.77 9.05
N ARG A 46 -2.87 3.43 10.30
CA ARG A 46 -4.24 2.97 10.65
C ARG A 46 -5.28 4.07 10.43
N ARG A 47 -4.97 5.30 10.79
CA ARG A 47 -5.86 6.45 10.63
C ARG A 47 -6.17 6.68 9.15
N VAL A 48 -5.13 6.71 8.30
CA VAL A 48 -5.29 6.86 6.84
C VAL A 48 -6.05 5.68 6.25
N ASN A 49 -5.70 4.44 6.64
CA ASN A 49 -6.41 3.25 6.15
C ASN A 49 -7.91 3.29 6.51
N ASN A 50 -8.24 3.65 7.75
CA ASN A 50 -9.64 3.79 8.16
C ASN A 50 -10.34 4.92 7.39
N ALA A 51 -9.68 6.07 7.19
CA ALA A 51 -10.26 7.15 6.41
C ALA A 51 -10.51 6.73 4.96
N LEU A 52 -9.62 5.96 4.33
CA LEU A 52 -9.84 5.40 2.99
C LEU A 52 -11.02 4.43 2.93
N GLN A 53 -11.28 3.67 4.00
CA GLN A 53 -12.36 2.69 4.06
C GLN A 53 -13.73 3.33 4.35
N PHE A 54 -13.77 4.39 5.16
CA PHE A 54 -15.02 4.87 5.75
C PHE A 54 -15.41 6.32 5.39
N SER A 55 -14.55 7.08 4.71
CA SER A 55 -14.92 8.46 4.31
C SER A 55 -15.85 8.44 3.10
N PHE A 56 -16.94 9.19 3.19
CA PHE A 56 -17.94 9.28 2.11
C PHE A 56 -17.61 10.39 1.10
N ASN A 57 -16.73 11.32 1.46
CA ASN A 57 -16.31 12.42 0.60
C ASN A 57 -14.87 12.87 0.91
N ALA A 58 -14.34 13.77 0.08
CA ALA A 58 -12.99 14.28 0.19
C ALA A 58 -12.75 15.10 1.47
N ASP A 59 -13.72 15.91 1.92
CA ASP A 59 -13.56 16.74 3.12
C ASP A 59 -13.44 15.88 4.37
N GLU A 60 -14.27 14.84 4.45
CA GLU A 60 -14.24 13.83 5.50
C GLU A 60 -12.92 13.05 5.49
N PHE A 61 -12.48 12.65 4.29
CA PHE A 61 -11.18 12.01 4.13
C PHE A 61 -10.05 12.92 4.63
N MET A 62 -10.01 14.20 4.22
CA MET A 62 -8.98 15.13 4.65
C MET A 62 -9.00 15.37 6.16
N LYS A 63 -10.19 15.44 6.76
CA LYS A 63 -10.37 15.59 8.21
C LYS A 63 -9.81 14.40 8.98
N TYR A 64 -10.06 13.17 8.52
CA TYR A 64 -9.68 11.97 9.25
C TYR A 64 -8.31 11.42 8.85
N ALA A 65 -7.86 11.61 7.61
CA ALA A 65 -6.58 11.11 7.10
C ALA A 65 -5.40 12.05 7.36
N ALA A 66 -5.61 13.20 8.02
CA ALA A 66 -4.54 14.14 8.29
C ALA A 66 -3.42 13.50 9.14
N VAL A 67 -2.18 13.61 8.65
CA VAL A 67 -0.95 13.14 9.29
C VAL A 67 0.08 14.27 9.24
N ASP A 68 0.90 14.39 10.28
CA ASP A 68 2.00 15.36 10.28
C ASP A 68 3.02 14.99 9.20
N SER A 69 3.39 15.96 8.37
CA SER A 69 4.39 15.76 7.31
C SER A 69 5.77 15.30 7.81
N ARG A 70 6.07 15.50 9.09
CA ARG A 70 7.31 15.04 9.74
C ARG A 70 7.28 13.55 10.06
N ASP A 71 6.08 12.99 10.18
CA ASP A 71 5.84 11.58 10.53
C ASP A 71 5.71 10.70 9.28
N ILE A 72 5.98 11.27 8.09
CA ILE A 72 6.01 10.55 6.83
C ILE A 72 7.41 10.57 6.23
N TYR A 73 7.85 9.42 5.73
CA TYR A 73 8.98 9.30 4.84
C TYR A 73 8.46 9.20 3.41
N LYS A 74 8.89 10.13 2.55
CA LYS A 74 8.56 10.07 1.14
C LYS A 74 9.62 9.24 0.42
N VAL A 75 9.21 8.09 -0.12
CA VAL A 75 10.11 7.15 -0.78
C VAL A 75 10.79 7.83 -1.97
N ARG A 76 12.12 7.72 -2.07
CA ARG A 76 12.89 8.29 -3.19
C ARG A 76 13.15 7.21 -4.23
N ARG A 77 13.44 7.65 -5.46
CA ARG A 77 13.90 6.75 -6.52
C ARG A 77 15.17 6.01 -6.06
N GLY A 78 15.18 4.70 -6.23
CA GLY A 78 16.23 3.78 -5.80
C GLY A 78 16.19 3.42 -4.31
N ASP A 79 15.23 3.95 -3.53
CA ASP A 79 14.98 3.42 -2.20
C ASP A 79 14.31 2.05 -2.32
N ALA A 80 14.80 1.10 -1.53
CA ALA A 80 14.20 -0.21 -1.38
C ALA A 80 13.73 -0.43 0.07
N PHE A 81 12.69 -1.23 0.24
CA PHE A 81 12.19 -1.63 1.56
C PHE A 81 11.65 -3.06 1.53
N VAL A 82 11.65 -3.69 2.70
CA VAL A 82 11.19 -5.08 2.89
C VAL A 82 9.99 -5.09 3.83
N LEU A 83 8.97 -5.88 3.50
CA LEU A 83 7.83 -6.14 4.38
C LEU A 83 8.26 -7.08 5.50
N THR A 84 8.00 -6.70 6.75
CA THR A 84 8.50 -7.42 7.95
C THR A 84 7.42 -7.91 8.89
N GLU A 85 6.22 -7.33 8.83
CA GLU A 85 5.09 -7.75 9.67
C GLU A 85 3.79 -7.34 8.97
N SER A 86 2.87 -8.28 8.82
CA SER A 86 1.49 -7.99 8.37
C SER A 86 0.61 -7.54 9.53
N ILE A 87 -0.20 -6.51 9.32
CA ILE A 87 -1.08 -5.91 10.33
C ILE A 87 -2.49 -5.80 9.77
N LYS A 88 -3.50 -6.13 10.59
CA LYS A 88 -4.93 -6.03 10.24
C LYS A 88 -5.20 -6.80 8.94
N ASP A 89 -4.88 -8.08 8.97
CA ASP A 89 -5.14 -9.04 7.88
C ASP A 89 -4.58 -8.60 6.51
N GLY A 90 -3.42 -7.93 6.52
CA GLY A 90 -2.73 -7.51 5.30
C GLY A 90 -3.07 -6.11 4.80
N ASP A 91 -3.90 -5.34 5.51
CA ASP A 91 -4.20 -3.94 5.16
C ASP A 91 -2.97 -3.03 5.26
N ILE A 92 -2.10 -3.30 6.23
CA ILE A 92 -0.92 -2.48 6.55
C ILE A 92 0.26 -3.41 6.76
N PHE A 93 1.43 -3.02 6.26
CA PHE A 93 2.68 -3.71 6.53
C PHE A 93 3.64 -2.82 7.29
N LYS A 94 4.33 -3.39 8.27
CA LYS A 94 5.56 -2.81 8.81
C LYS A 94 6.69 -3.07 7.83
N VAL A 95 7.51 -2.06 7.58
CA VAL A 95 8.62 -2.15 6.63
C VAL A 95 9.93 -1.66 7.23
N ILE A 96 11.03 -2.14 6.68
CA ILE A 96 12.38 -1.64 6.96
C ILE A 96 12.96 -1.14 5.64
N LEU A 97 13.48 0.09 5.63
CA LEU A 97 14.24 0.62 4.51
C LEU A 97 15.59 -0.09 4.42
N SER A 98 15.96 -0.54 3.22
CA SER A 98 17.28 -1.14 2.98
C SER A 98 18.41 -0.11 3.07
N SER A 99 18.10 1.18 2.86
CA SER A 99 19.07 2.26 3.00
C SER A 99 19.19 2.74 4.45
N LYS A 100 20.42 2.95 4.93
CA LYS A 100 20.69 3.55 6.25
C LYS A 100 20.59 5.08 6.27
N ARG A 101 19.86 5.68 5.33
CA ARG A 101 19.75 7.14 5.20
C ARG A 101 18.89 7.79 6.29
N THR A 102 18.14 6.98 7.03
CA THR A 102 17.22 7.43 8.08
C THR A 102 17.55 6.75 9.40
N ASN A 103 17.40 7.46 10.51
CA ASN A 103 17.57 6.90 11.86
C ASN A 103 16.37 6.04 12.31
N ASN A 104 15.23 6.10 11.61
CA ASN A 104 14.07 5.29 11.95
C ASN A 104 14.32 3.82 11.61
N GLU A 105 14.17 2.96 12.61
CA GLU A 105 14.37 1.51 12.48
C GLU A 105 13.25 0.82 11.69
N LYS A 106 12.08 1.45 11.61
CA LYS A 106 10.88 0.88 10.97
C LYS A 106 9.94 1.98 10.48
N TYR A 107 9.16 1.62 9.47
CA TYR A 107 8.03 2.40 8.97
C TYR A 107 6.82 1.50 8.74
N PHE A 108 5.73 2.07 8.26
CA PHE A 108 4.50 1.39 7.89
C PHE A 108 4.02 1.84 6.52
N VAL A 109 3.44 0.92 5.75
CA VAL A 109 2.89 1.19 4.41
C VAL A 109 1.52 0.53 4.29
N LEU A 110 0.62 1.12 3.51
CA LEU A 110 -0.69 0.51 3.23
C LEU A 110 -0.53 -0.47 2.07
N SER A 111 -1.23 -1.60 2.15
CA SER A 111 -1.27 -2.60 1.07
C SER A 111 -1.69 -2.01 -0.27
N LYS A 112 -2.60 -1.03 -0.24
CA LYS A 112 -3.07 -0.32 -1.43
C LYS A 112 -1.92 0.40 -2.16
N ASP A 113 -0.97 0.96 -1.41
CA ASP A 113 0.14 1.74 -1.98
C ASP A 113 1.21 0.84 -2.61
N LEU A 114 1.26 -0.45 -2.24
CA LEU A 114 2.15 -1.44 -2.83
C LEU A 114 1.79 -1.79 -4.29
N LYS A 115 0.57 -1.43 -4.73
CA LYS A 115 0.10 -1.59 -6.12
C LYS A 115 0.52 -0.43 -7.03
N ASP A 116 1.18 0.60 -6.50
CA ASP A 116 1.60 1.75 -7.29
C ASP A 116 2.69 1.33 -8.30
N ASN A 117 2.51 1.71 -9.57
CA ASN A 117 3.42 1.37 -10.67
C ASN A 117 4.85 1.95 -10.50
N SER A 118 5.04 2.85 -9.53
CA SER A 118 6.37 3.32 -9.15
C SER A 118 7.17 2.32 -8.32
N LEU A 119 6.55 1.25 -7.84
CA LEU A 119 7.22 0.18 -7.11
C LEU A 119 7.43 -1.02 -8.02
N SER A 120 8.60 -1.61 -7.92
CA SER A 120 8.93 -2.88 -8.55
C SER A 120 9.23 -3.88 -7.45
N GLN A 121 8.47 -4.98 -7.42
CA GLN A 121 8.75 -6.07 -6.50
C GLN A 121 10.07 -6.73 -6.92
N LEU A 122 10.99 -6.85 -5.97
CA LEU A 122 12.26 -7.52 -6.18
C LEU A 122 12.04 -9.03 -6.00
N GLU A 123 12.45 -9.82 -6.99
CA GLU A 123 12.44 -11.27 -6.85
C GLU A 123 13.42 -11.67 -5.74
N THR A 124 12.94 -12.42 -4.75
CA THR A 124 13.81 -13.03 -3.76
C THR A 124 14.66 -14.06 -4.48
N GLY A 125 15.95 -13.77 -4.68
CA GLY A 125 16.89 -14.72 -5.27
C GLY A 125 16.81 -16.06 -4.55
N THR A 126 16.51 -17.12 -5.31
CA THR A 126 16.57 -18.53 -4.90
C THR A 126 17.89 -18.91 -4.28
#